data_AF-A0AAU9TWR6-F1
#
_entry.id   AF-A0AAU9TWR6-F1
#
_cell.length_a   1.000
_cell.length_b   1.000
_cell.length_c   1.000
_cell.angle_alpha   90.00
_cell.angle_beta   90.00
_cell.angle_gamma   90.00
#
_symmetry.space_group_name_H-M   'P 1'
#
loop_
_entity.id
_entity.type
_entity.pdbx_description
1 polymer ?
#
loop_
_entity_poly.entity_id
_entity_poly.type
_entity_poly.pdbx_seq_one_letter_code
_entity_poly.pdbx_strand_id
1 'polypeptide(L)'
;MDIPEETDTESIEERRSEKSRLDQKILKDSFERLQEAYNLFIDEINKAAGKSIPYVKISQDPCSKFTPRPYWNTKLSKAIAERRLALINFRRNSILDNLSILKEKNSEAEGISREAKSKGWMTFCSSLNEVSTAGEMWQRMKWIKDRKTQKLNIEENLAFSRVTQFKP
;
A
#
# COMPACT_ATOMS: atom_id res chain seq x y z
N MET A 1 -72.71 50.57 8.59
CA MET A 1 -72.81 49.13 8.91
C MET A 1 -71.52 48.53 8.40
N ASP A 2 -70.53 48.45 9.26
CA ASP A 2 -69.19 47.97 8.91
C ASP A 2 -69.15 46.46 9.13
N ILE A 3 -68.80 45.72 8.08
CA ILE A 3 -68.64 44.27 8.10
C ILE A 3 -67.13 44.01 8.19
N PRO A 4 -66.61 43.38 9.27
CA PRO A 4 -65.21 43.01 9.35
C PRO A 4 -65.01 41.63 8.69
N GLU A 5 -64.33 41.61 7.54
CA GLU A 5 -64.06 40.42 6.74
C GLU A 5 -62.54 40.20 6.65
N GLU A 6 -61.88 39.82 7.76
CA GLU A 6 -60.41 39.64 7.74
C GLU A 6 -59.91 38.77 8.92
N THR A 7 -60.27 37.48 8.97
CA THR A 7 -59.70 36.54 9.98
C THR A 7 -59.30 35.15 9.49
N ASP A 8 -59.68 34.73 8.28
CA ASP A 8 -59.44 33.34 7.84
C ASP A 8 -58.20 33.14 6.96
N THR A 9 -57.63 34.21 6.39
CA THR A 9 -56.50 34.14 5.44
C THR A 9 -55.16 33.93 6.15
N GLU A 10 -54.94 34.57 7.30
CA GLU A 10 -53.70 34.43 8.10
C GLU A 10 -53.49 32.97 8.57
N SER A 11 -54.56 32.25 8.94
CA SER A 11 -54.46 30.86 9.41
C SER A 11 -54.10 29.85 8.30
N ILE A 12 -54.34 30.19 7.03
CA ILE A 12 -54.01 29.33 5.88
C ILE A 12 -52.56 29.53 5.47
N GLU A 13 -52.06 30.76 5.50
CA GLU A 13 -50.65 31.06 5.17
C GLU A 13 -49.67 30.53 6.22
N GLU A 14 -50.01 30.59 7.51
CA GLU A 14 -49.18 29.98 8.56
C GLU A 14 -49.04 28.46 8.40
N ARG A 15 -50.14 27.76 8.13
CA ARG A 15 -50.11 26.30 7.89
C ARG A 15 -49.30 25.94 6.65
N ARG A 16 -49.28 26.81 5.63
CA ARG A 16 -48.49 26.62 4.41
C ARG A 16 -46.99 26.80 4.68
N SER A 17 -46.64 27.77 5.53
CA SER A 17 -45.27 28.04 5.99
C SER A 17 -44.73 26.89 6.84
N GLU A 18 -45.52 26.36 7.78
CA GLU A 18 -45.13 25.24 8.62
C GLU A 18 -44.94 23.94 7.83
N LYS A 19 -45.83 23.67 6.87
CA LYS A 19 -45.70 22.51 6.00
C LYS A 19 -44.41 22.55 5.17
N SER A 20 -44.08 23.71 4.62
CA SER A 20 -42.82 23.93 3.88
C SER A 20 -41.58 23.68 4.73
N ARG A 21 -41.58 24.12 6.00
CA ARG A 21 -40.49 23.85 6.96
C ARG A 21 -40.36 22.36 7.28
N LEU A 22 -41.48 21.65 7.42
CA LEU A 22 -41.47 20.22 7.70
C LEU A 22 -40.90 19.43 6.52
N ASP A 23 -41.31 19.78 5.30
CA ASP A 23 -40.82 19.15 4.06
C ASP A 23 -39.32 19.36 3.87
N GLN A 24 -38.80 20.57 4.16
CA GLN A 24 -37.35 20.83 4.14
C GLN A 24 -36.58 20.01 5.17
N LYS A 25 -37.15 19.82 6.36
CA LYS A 25 -36.53 19.02 7.42
C LYS A 25 -36.45 17.54 7.02
N ILE A 26 -37.52 17.00 6.43
CA ILE A 26 -37.57 15.62 5.93
C ILE A 26 -36.53 15.41 4.82
N LEU A 27 -36.42 16.36 3.90
CA LEU A 27 -35.44 16.29 2.82
C LEU A 27 -34.02 16.24 3.38
N LYS A 28 -33.70 17.08 4.36
CA LYS A 28 -32.38 17.12 5.00
C LYS A 28 -32.05 15.82 5.75
N ASP A 29 -32.99 15.31 6.54
CA ASP A 29 -32.85 14.03 7.24
C ASP A 29 -32.62 12.88 6.27
N SER A 30 -33.31 12.87 5.12
CA SER A 30 -33.14 11.85 4.10
C SER A 30 -31.74 11.88 3.46
N PHE A 31 -31.19 13.09 3.26
CA PHE A 31 -29.87 13.28 2.71
C PHE A 31 -28.78 12.84 3.69
N GLU A 32 -28.92 13.17 4.97
CA GLU A 32 -27.98 12.75 6.02
C GLU A 32 -27.94 11.21 6.14
N ARG A 33 -29.09 10.54 6.12
CA ARG A 33 -29.15 9.07 6.12
C ARG A 33 -28.49 8.44 4.90
N LEU A 34 -28.66 9.04 3.72
CA LEU A 34 -28.03 8.54 2.50
C LEU A 34 -26.50 8.67 2.57
N GLN A 35 -26.01 9.78 3.12
CA GLN A 35 -24.59 10.01 3.32
C GLN A 35 -23.99 9.01 4.31
N GLU A 36 -24.69 8.70 5.41
CA GLU A 36 -24.28 7.67 6.36
C GLU A 36 -24.20 6.28 5.72
N ALA A 37 -25.20 5.89 4.92
CA ALA A 37 -25.19 4.63 4.20
C ALA A 37 -24.01 4.52 3.21
N TYR A 38 -23.69 5.61 2.52
CA TYR A 38 -22.54 5.67 1.61
C TYR A 38 -21.21 5.52 2.36
N ASN A 39 -21.07 6.18 3.50
CA ASN A 39 -19.87 6.08 4.34
C ASN A 39 -19.68 4.64 4.84
N LEU A 40 -20.74 3.98 5.30
CA LEU A 40 -20.70 2.57 5.73
C LEU A 40 -20.25 1.64 4.59
N PHE A 41 -20.74 1.88 3.37
CA PHE A 41 -20.34 1.11 2.20
C PHE A 41 -18.85 1.28 1.87
N ILE A 42 -18.36 2.51 1.87
CA ILE A 42 -16.94 2.82 1.66
C ILE A 42 -16.07 2.13 2.72
N ASP A 43 -16.49 2.18 3.99
CA ASP A 43 -15.75 1.59 5.10
C ASP A 43 -15.66 0.06 4.96
N GLU A 44 -16.76 -0.61 4.58
CA GLU A 44 -16.74 -2.06 4.39
C GLU A 44 -15.87 -2.47 3.19
N ILE A 45 -15.86 -1.68 2.10
CA ILE A 45 -14.93 -1.89 0.98
C ILE A 45 -13.49 -1.76 1.46
N ASN A 46 -13.16 -0.68 2.18
CA ASN A 46 -11.80 -0.44 2.68
C ASN A 46 -11.34 -1.54 3.64
N LYS A 47 -12.24 -2.03 4.48
CA LYS A 47 -11.99 -3.13 5.40
C LYS A 47 -11.77 -4.46 4.66
N ALA A 48 -12.58 -4.76 3.65
CA ALA A 48 -12.39 -5.93 2.80
C ALA A 48 -11.07 -5.85 2.02
N ALA A 49 -10.74 -4.67 1.49
CA ALA A 49 -9.48 -4.40 0.81
C ALA A 49 -8.28 -4.62 1.74
N GLY A 50 -8.32 -4.12 2.97
CA GLY A 50 -7.24 -4.32 3.95
C GLY A 50 -7.01 -5.78 4.33
N LYS A 51 -8.05 -6.63 4.27
CA LYS A 51 -7.95 -8.08 4.53
C LYS A 51 -7.49 -8.88 3.31
N SER A 52 -7.96 -8.50 2.12
CA SER A 52 -7.78 -9.29 0.90
C SER A 52 -6.55 -8.89 0.09
N ILE A 53 -6.14 -7.61 0.16
CA ILE A 53 -5.00 -7.08 -0.59
C ILE A 53 -3.76 -7.14 0.32
N PRO A 54 -2.82 -8.07 0.08
CA PRO A 54 -1.63 -8.17 0.92
C PRO A 54 -0.74 -6.92 0.73
N TYR A 55 -0.28 -6.33 1.84
CA TYR A 55 0.64 -5.19 1.85
C TYR A 55 1.96 -5.47 1.11
N VAL A 56 2.36 -6.74 1.08
CA VAL A 56 3.55 -7.21 0.38
C VAL A 56 3.14 -8.34 -0.55
N LYS A 57 3.35 -8.14 -1.86
CA LYS A 57 3.17 -9.20 -2.85
C LYS A 57 4.25 -10.26 -2.65
N ILE A 58 3.92 -11.32 -1.91
CA ILE A 58 4.73 -12.52 -1.84
C ILE A 58 4.52 -13.25 -3.16
N SER A 59 5.58 -13.38 -3.96
CA SER A 59 5.50 -14.19 -5.17
C SER A 59 5.30 -15.65 -4.77
N GLN A 60 4.14 -16.21 -5.10
CA GLN A 60 3.82 -17.63 -4.93
C GLN A 60 4.69 -18.53 -5.82
N ASP A 61 5.33 -17.94 -6.84
CA ASP A 61 6.25 -18.64 -7.73
C ASP A 61 7.67 -18.65 -7.13
N PRO A 62 8.24 -19.83 -6.79
CA PRO A 62 9.62 -19.97 -6.33
C PRO A 62 10.65 -19.57 -7.40
N CYS A 63 10.23 -19.40 -8.66
CA CYS A 63 11.03 -18.84 -9.74
C CYS A 63 10.99 -17.30 -9.79
N SER A 64 10.41 -16.64 -8.77
CA SER A 64 10.46 -15.20 -8.58
C SER A 64 11.89 -14.68 -8.68
N LYS A 65 12.16 -13.89 -9.73
CA LYS A 65 13.45 -13.21 -9.93
C LYS A 65 13.80 -12.25 -8.79
N PHE A 66 12.85 -11.96 -7.88
CA PHE A 66 13.04 -11.01 -6.80
C PHE A 66 13.16 -11.71 -5.45
N THR A 67 14.40 -11.88 -5.00
CA THR A 67 14.74 -12.19 -3.61
C THR A 67 15.17 -10.89 -2.93
N PRO A 68 14.33 -10.27 -2.07
CA PRO A 68 14.70 -9.04 -1.38
C PRO A 68 15.95 -9.29 -0.53
N ARG A 69 16.90 -8.35 -0.57
CA ARG A 69 18.10 -8.42 0.25
C ARG A 69 17.75 -8.18 1.72
N PRO A 70 18.59 -8.56 2.68
CA PRO A 70 18.29 -8.36 4.10
C PRO A 70 18.15 -6.90 4.54
N TYR A 71 18.75 -5.95 3.80
CA TYR A 71 18.54 -4.51 4.01
C TYR A 71 17.30 -3.96 3.30
N TRP A 72 16.56 -4.79 2.58
CA TRP A 72 15.33 -4.38 1.90
C TRP A 72 14.22 -4.17 2.92
N ASN A 73 13.65 -2.98 2.93
CA ASN A 73 12.57 -2.61 3.83
C ASN A 73 11.45 -1.89 3.06
N THR A 74 10.29 -1.71 3.69
CA THR A 74 9.11 -1.10 3.07
C THR A 74 9.39 0.32 2.59
N LYS A 75 10.17 1.11 3.35
CA LYS A 75 10.57 2.48 2.99
C LYS A 75 11.40 2.51 1.68
N LEU A 76 12.39 1.64 1.58
CA LEU A 76 13.23 1.49 0.38
C LEU A 76 12.41 1.00 -0.82
N SER A 77 11.52 0.02 -0.60
CA SER A 77 10.62 -0.49 -1.63
C SER A 77 9.73 0.61 -2.19
N LYS A 78 9.13 1.43 -1.32
CA LYS A 78 8.29 2.58 -1.69
C LYS A 78 9.09 3.61 -2.48
N ALA A 79 10.26 4.03 -1.99
CA ALA A 79 11.09 5.02 -2.67
C ALA A 79 11.53 4.57 -4.08
N ILE A 80 11.89 3.29 -4.24
CA ILE A 80 12.23 2.72 -5.56
C ILE A 80 11.01 2.68 -6.48
N ALA A 81 9.82 2.36 -5.97
CA ALA A 81 8.59 2.36 -6.75
C ALA A 81 8.23 3.78 -7.23
N GLU A 82 8.34 4.79 -6.36
CA GLU A 82 8.11 6.19 -6.71
C GLU A 82 9.10 6.70 -7.76
N ARG A 83 10.40 6.39 -7.61
CA ARG A 83 11.41 6.70 -8.63
C ARG A 83 11.06 6.08 -9.99
N ARG A 84 10.60 4.82 -10.01
CA ARG A 84 10.18 4.14 -11.26
C ARG A 84 8.96 4.82 -11.87
N LEU A 85 7.98 5.20 -11.06
CA LEU A 85 6.79 5.91 -11.53
C LEU A 85 7.14 7.27 -12.13
N ALA A 86 7.99 8.05 -11.46
CA ALA A 86 8.48 9.33 -11.95
C ALA A 86 9.23 9.16 -13.30
N LEU A 87 10.04 8.11 -13.44
CA LEU A 87 10.73 7.80 -14.69
C LEU A 87 9.77 7.45 -15.83
N ILE A 88 8.73 6.67 -15.54
CA ILE A 88 7.70 6.33 -16.54
C ILE A 88 6.96 7.60 -16.97
N ASN A 89 6.58 8.46 -16.03
CA ASN A 89 5.89 9.71 -16.33
C ASN A 89 6.76 10.65 -17.17
N PHE A 90 8.04 10.81 -16.83
CA PHE A 90 8.99 11.59 -17.62
C PHE A 90 9.19 11.02 -19.04
N ARG A 91 9.28 9.69 -19.18
CA ARG A 91 9.38 9.03 -20.50
C ARG A 91 8.14 9.20 -21.35
N ARG A 92 6.96 9.25 -20.73
CA ARG A 92 5.69 9.51 -21.42
C ARG A 92 5.55 10.97 -21.84
N ASN A 93 5.98 11.89 -20.97
CA ASN A 93 5.89 13.32 -21.22
C ASN A 93 7.09 14.05 -20.61
N SER A 94 8.04 14.44 -21.45
CA SER A 94 9.32 15.02 -21.05
C SER A 94 9.25 16.54 -20.82
N ILE A 95 8.35 16.99 -19.95
CA ILE A 95 8.25 18.38 -19.51
C ILE A 95 9.24 18.64 -18.35
N LEU A 96 9.66 19.91 -18.19
CA LEU A 96 10.58 20.35 -17.13
C LEU A 96 10.11 19.96 -15.72
N ASP A 97 8.81 20.09 -15.44
CA ASP A 97 8.23 19.70 -14.15
C ASP A 97 8.43 18.20 -13.87
N ASN A 98 8.20 17.34 -14.87
CA ASN A 98 8.43 15.91 -14.76
C ASN A 98 9.92 15.57 -14.58
N LEU A 99 10.82 16.35 -15.17
CA LEU A 99 12.26 16.22 -14.95
C LEU A 99 12.64 16.61 -13.51
N SER A 100 12.04 17.68 -12.97
CA SER A 100 12.25 18.12 -11.59
C SER A 100 11.82 17.02 -10.61
N ILE A 101 10.61 16.49 -10.79
CA ILE A 101 10.05 15.39 -9.99
C ILE A 101 10.96 14.15 -10.09
N LEU A 102 11.43 13.80 -11.28
CA LEU A 102 12.32 12.66 -11.47
C LEU A 102 13.66 12.86 -10.71
N LYS A 103 14.25 14.06 -10.76
CA LYS A 103 15.50 14.37 -10.05
C LYS A 103 15.32 14.27 -8.53
N GLU A 104 14.23 14.85 -8.02
CA GLU A 104 13.88 14.78 -6.59
C GLU A 104 13.75 13.32 -6.13
N LYS A 105 12.89 12.55 -6.80
CA LYS A 105 12.66 11.14 -6.47
C LYS A 105 13.88 10.25 -6.68
N ASN A 106 14.77 10.62 -7.62
CA ASN A 106 16.04 9.93 -7.78
C ASN A 106 16.97 10.15 -6.57
N SER A 107 17.13 11.41 -6.13
CA SER A 107 17.94 11.77 -4.96
C SER A 107 17.41 11.11 -3.68
N GLU A 108 16.09 11.19 -3.46
CA GLU A 108 15.42 10.57 -2.31
C GLU A 108 15.68 9.05 -2.26
N ALA A 109 15.48 8.36 -3.38
CA ALA A 109 15.71 6.92 -3.46
C ALA A 109 17.18 6.54 -3.25
N GLU A 110 18.12 7.35 -3.73
CA GLU A 110 19.56 7.13 -3.49
C GLU A 110 19.92 7.30 -2.03
N GLY A 111 19.42 8.35 -1.36
CA GLY A 111 19.63 8.58 0.07
C GLY A 111 19.12 7.41 0.90
N ILE A 112 17.87 6.99 0.67
CA ILE A 112 17.25 5.85 1.39
C ILE A 112 17.99 4.54 1.11
N SER A 113 18.46 4.33 -0.13
CA SER A 113 19.24 3.14 -0.50
C SER A 113 20.58 3.07 0.24
N ARG A 114 21.29 4.19 0.36
CA ARG A 114 22.55 4.27 1.12
C ARG A 114 22.30 4.05 2.62
N GLU A 115 21.27 4.69 3.17
CA GLU A 115 20.86 4.52 4.57
C GLU A 115 20.53 3.05 4.89
N ALA A 116 19.69 2.42 4.07
CA ALA A 116 19.28 1.03 4.26
C ALA A 116 20.46 0.07 4.17
N LYS A 117 21.34 0.24 3.17
CA LYS A 117 22.56 -0.58 3.04
C LYS A 117 23.48 -0.42 4.24
N SER A 118 23.70 0.81 4.70
CA SER A 118 24.53 1.09 5.88
C SER A 118 23.97 0.41 7.13
N LYS A 119 22.66 0.57 7.39
CA LYS A 119 21.98 -0.10 8.51
C LYS A 119 22.05 -1.62 8.42
N GLY A 120 21.83 -2.18 7.24
CA GLY A 120 21.96 -3.62 7.01
C GLY A 120 23.38 -4.13 7.24
N TRP A 121 24.39 -3.35 6.84
CA TRP A 121 25.80 -3.68 7.11
C TRP A 121 26.12 -3.64 8.59
N MET A 122 25.70 -2.58 9.31
CA MET A 122 25.90 -2.49 10.75
C MET A 122 25.22 -3.64 11.48
N THR A 123 23.97 -3.95 11.13
CA THR A 123 23.22 -5.07 11.72
C THR A 123 23.92 -6.40 11.47
N PHE A 124 24.46 -6.60 10.27
CA PHE A 124 25.26 -7.77 9.95
C PHE A 124 26.50 -7.86 10.84
N CYS A 125 27.30 -6.80 10.92
CA CYS A 125 28.49 -6.77 11.76
C CYS A 125 28.17 -7.04 13.24
N SER A 126 27.08 -6.45 13.76
CA SER A 126 26.61 -6.69 15.13
C SER A 126 26.11 -8.12 15.38
N SER A 127 25.75 -8.87 14.34
CA SER A 127 25.32 -10.27 14.44
C SER A 127 26.47 -11.28 14.48
N LEU A 128 27.72 -10.82 14.30
CA LEU A 128 28.90 -11.66 14.31
C LEU A 128 29.39 -11.85 15.74
N ASN A 129 29.36 -13.11 16.21
CA ASN A 129 29.87 -13.51 17.53
C ASN A 129 31.13 -14.36 17.36
N GLU A 130 31.93 -14.52 18.42
CA GLU A 130 33.16 -15.36 18.43
C GLU A 130 32.93 -16.82 18.02
N VAL A 131 31.69 -17.30 18.11
CA VAL A 131 31.29 -18.66 17.72
C VAL A 131 31.14 -18.82 16.19
N SER A 132 31.05 -17.71 15.43
CA SER A 132 30.82 -17.76 13.98
C SER A 132 32.10 -18.19 13.25
N THR A 133 32.05 -19.32 12.56
CA THR A 133 33.22 -19.79 11.78
C THR A 133 33.39 -18.93 10.52
N ALA A 134 34.62 -18.73 10.05
CA ALA A 134 34.92 -17.96 8.83
C ALA A 134 34.09 -18.40 7.60
N GLY A 135 33.79 -19.70 7.47
CA GLY A 135 32.93 -20.24 6.43
C GLY A 135 31.49 -19.73 6.51
N GLU A 136 30.89 -19.71 7.71
CA GLU A 136 29.56 -19.17 7.94
C GLU A 136 29.50 -17.67 7.70
N MET A 137 30.53 -16.94 8.15
CA MET A 137 30.67 -15.50 7.88
C MET A 137 30.69 -15.22 6.37
N TRP A 138 31.41 -16.02 5.58
CA TRP A 138 31.41 -15.93 4.12
C TRP A 138 30.09 -16.32 3.46
N GLN A 139 29.39 -17.33 3.95
CA GLN A 139 28.04 -17.63 3.46
C GLN A 139 27.06 -16.50 3.75
N ARG A 140 27.18 -15.85 4.91
CA ARG A 140 26.41 -14.64 5.23
C ARG A 140 26.92 -13.42 4.41
N MET A 141 28.20 -13.24 4.15
CA MET A 141 28.65 -12.12 3.32
C MET A 141 28.15 -12.21 1.86
N LYS A 142 27.97 -13.43 1.32
CA LYS A 142 27.54 -13.67 -0.06
C LYS A 142 26.21 -13.02 -0.45
N TRP A 143 25.33 -12.66 0.50
CA TRP A 143 24.08 -11.94 0.17
C TRP A 143 24.25 -10.42 0.04
N ILE A 144 25.36 -9.88 0.54
CA ILE A 144 25.71 -8.45 0.45
C ILE A 144 26.33 -8.17 -0.91
N LYS A 145 27.19 -9.07 -1.38
CA LYS A 145 27.71 -9.05 -2.75
C LYS A 145 26.56 -9.31 -3.73
N ASP A 146 26.56 -8.62 -4.86
CA ASP A 146 25.54 -8.83 -5.90
C ASP A 146 25.56 -10.29 -6.37
N ARG A 147 24.60 -11.12 -5.91
CA ARG A 147 24.33 -12.39 -6.57
C ARG A 147 23.64 -12.07 -7.88
N LYS A 148 24.34 -12.29 -9.00
CA LYS A 148 23.64 -12.74 -10.22
C LYS A 148 22.81 -13.94 -9.74
N THR A 149 21.49 -13.85 -9.90
CA THR A 149 20.49 -14.87 -9.53
C THR A 149 21.11 -16.25 -9.41
N GLN A 150 21.36 -16.70 -8.18
CA GLN A 150 21.61 -18.11 -7.97
C GLN A 150 20.31 -18.80 -8.33
N LYS A 151 20.27 -19.47 -9.48
CA LYS A 151 19.26 -20.48 -9.76
C LYS A 151 19.36 -21.43 -8.57
N LEU A 152 18.35 -21.41 -7.70
CA LEU A 152 18.19 -22.46 -6.71
C LEU A 152 18.04 -23.74 -7.52
N ASN A 153 19.03 -24.64 -7.44
CA ASN A 153 18.90 -25.99 -7.99
C ASN A 153 17.83 -26.70 -7.15
N ILE A 154 16.59 -26.66 -7.64
CA ILE A 154 15.44 -27.33 -7.03
C ILE A 154 15.57 -28.88 -7.13
N GLU A 155 16.53 -29.39 -7.93
CA GLU A 155 16.68 -30.83 -8.16
C GLU A 155 17.24 -31.63 -6.97
N GLU A 156 17.99 -31.02 -6.03
CA GLU A 156 18.59 -31.80 -4.94
C GLU A 156 17.60 -32.18 -3.82
N ASN A 157 16.47 -31.47 -3.67
CA ASN A 157 15.49 -31.79 -2.63
C ASN A 157 14.34 -32.72 -3.10
N LEU A 158 14.24 -32.99 -4.40
CA LEU A 158 13.34 -34.01 -4.94
C LEU A 158 13.97 -35.40 -5.01
N ALA A 159 15.30 -35.50 -4.95
CA ALA A 159 16.02 -36.77 -4.88
C ALA A 159 15.91 -37.47 -3.52
N PHE A 160 15.76 -36.70 -2.42
CA PHE A 160 15.61 -37.27 -1.07
C PHE A 160 14.19 -37.75 -0.73
N SER A 161 13.17 -37.34 -1.49
CA SER A 161 11.77 -37.73 -1.26
C SER A 161 11.30 -38.91 -2.13
N ARG A 162 12.16 -39.46 -3.01
CA ARG A 162 11.84 -40.60 -3.87
C ARG A 162 12.62 -41.90 -3.56
N VAL A 163 13.43 -41.93 -2.50
CA VAL A 163 14.23 -43.12 -2.13
C VAL A 163 13.58 -43.97 -1.02
N THR A 164 12.44 -43.56 -0.46
CA THR A 164 11.78 -44.28 0.65
C THR A 164 10.47 -44.98 0.29
N GLN A 165 10.14 -45.13 -1.00
CA GLN A 165 8.99 -45.92 -1.43
C GLN A 165 9.40 -46.79 -2.62
N PHE A 166 9.88 -48.00 -2.33
CA PHE A 166 9.60 -49.25 -3.05
C PHE A 166 10.53 -50.33 -2.48
N LYS A 167 9.96 -51.21 -1.67
CA LYS A 167 10.57 -52.46 -1.20
C LYS A 167 9.69 -53.58 -1.76
N PRO A 168 10.17 -54.47 -2.63
CA PRO A 168 9.56 -55.77 -2.80
C PRO A 168 9.83 -56.66 -1.59
#